data_AF-A0A1C7ME81-F1
#
_entry.id   AF-A0A1C7ME81-F1
#
_cell.length_a   1.000
_cell.length_b   1.000
_cell.length_c   1.000
_cell.angle_alpha   90.00
_cell.angle_beta   90.00
_cell.angle_gamma   90.00
#
_symmetry.space_group_name_H-M   'P 1'
#
loop_
_entity.id
_entity.type
_entity.pdbx_description
1 polymer ?
#
loop_
_entity_poly.entity_id
_entity_poly.type
_entity_poly.pdbx_seq_one_letter_code
_entity_poly.pdbx_strand_id
1 'polypeptide(L)'
;MARLNALVRTLSEENAQARSLDDRASIEPSALVELSEADKIAAEREADEKDRHAVEEEMQRYASAGVIDTEAELESFDLMKYWETNELHYPALYHIALDILPVQASSVPCERVFSSSKETDTLRRSALDPTTVEMLQILKFSLKEDRLDFTDGWLANEEDLIDIKVSRDEVDKLLRQGDVDGLVKLLDY
;
A
#
# COMPACT_ATOMS: atom_id res chain seq x y z
N MET A 1 -15.19 -40.20 -41.44
CA MET A 1 -16.44 -39.41 -41.62
C MET A 1 -17.71 -40.22 -41.32
N ALA A 2 -17.98 -41.35 -41.97
CA ALA A 2 -19.23 -42.10 -41.78
C ALA A 2 -19.50 -42.62 -40.34
N ARG A 3 -18.46 -43.03 -39.60
CA ARG A 3 -18.58 -43.53 -38.22
C ARG A 3 -18.90 -42.43 -37.19
N LEU A 4 -18.47 -41.20 -37.42
CA LEU A 4 -18.72 -40.08 -36.52
C LEU A 4 -20.19 -39.64 -36.60
N ASN A 5 -20.75 -39.60 -37.80
CA ASN A 5 -22.15 -39.23 -38.02
C ASN A 5 -23.13 -40.29 -37.47
N ALA A 6 -22.74 -41.57 -37.47
CA ALA A 6 -23.53 -42.62 -36.84
C ALA A 6 -23.62 -42.42 -35.32
N LEU A 7 -22.50 -42.05 -34.68
CA LEU A 7 -22.44 -41.84 -33.23
C LEU A 7 -23.19 -40.57 -32.78
N VAL A 8 -23.17 -39.51 -33.59
CA VAL A 8 -23.97 -38.30 -33.34
C VAL A 8 -25.48 -38.60 -33.47
N ARG A 9 -25.87 -39.46 -34.41
CA ARG A 9 -27.27 -39.88 -34.56
C ARG A 9 -27.75 -40.72 -33.39
N THR A 10 -26.96 -41.68 -32.93
CA THR A 10 -27.32 -42.52 -31.78
C THR A 10 -27.44 -41.70 -30.50
N LEU A 11 -26.52 -40.77 -30.25
CA LEU A 11 -26.61 -39.87 -29.10
C LEU A 11 -27.81 -38.92 -29.18
N SER A 12 -28.18 -38.47 -30.38
CA SER A 12 -29.37 -37.64 -30.58
C SER A 12 -30.68 -38.40 -30.36
N GLU A 13 -30.73 -39.68 -30.76
CA GLU A 13 -31.89 -40.56 -30.56
C GLU A 13 -32.05 -40.92 -29.08
N GLU A 14 -30.95 -41.21 -28.38
CA GLU A 14 -30.94 -41.53 -26.95
C GLU A 14 -31.38 -40.32 -26.10
N ASN A 15 -30.97 -39.12 -26.49
CA ASN A 15 -31.35 -37.86 -25.82
C ASN A 15 -32.81 -37.45 -26.14
N ALA A 16 -33.36 -37.87 -27.27
CA ALA A 16 -34.77 -37.68 -27.60
C ALA A 16 -35.69 -38.67 -26.84
N GLN A 17 -35.23 -39.90 -26.62
CA GLN A 17 -35.96 -40.91 -25.82
C GLN A 17 -35.93 -40.60 -24.32
N ALA A 18 -34.83 -40.06 -23.79
CA ALA A 18 -34.74 -39.60 -22.41
C ALA A 18 -35.72 -38.46 -22.06
N ARG A 19 -36.27 -37.77 -23.06
CA ARG A 19 -37.24 -36.67 -22.91
C ARG A 19 -38.71 -37.09 -23.04
N SER A 20 -39.02 -38.38 -23.18
CA SER A 20 -40.38 -38.89 -23.39
C SER A 20 -40.94 -39.70 -22.21
N LEU A 21 -40.36 -39.63 -21.02
CA LEU A 21 -40.96 -40.17 -19.81
C LEU A 21 -41.37 -39.00 -18.91
N ASP A 22 -42.67 -38.75 -19.00
CA ASP A 22 -43.48 -37.81 -18.24
C ASP A 22 -43.33 -38.09 -16.73
N ASP A 23 -42.53 -37.28 -16.03
CA ASP A 23 -42.63 -37.14 -14.58
C ASP A 23 -42.87 -35.66 -14.23
N ARG A 24 -44.07 -35.43 -13.73
CA ARG A 24 -44.70 -34.14 -13.48
C ARG A 24 -43.98 -33.40 -12.37
N ALA A 25 -43.07 -32.50 -12.75
CA ALA A 25 -42.76 -31.33 -11.94
C ALA A 25 -42.52 -30.15 -12.88
N SER A 26 -43.42 -29.17 -12.80
CA SER A 26 -43.35 -27.89 -13.50
C SER A 26 -41.96 -27.26 -13.36
N ILE A 27 -41.15 -27.33 -14.41
CA ILE A 27 -39.97 -26.47 -14.57
C ILE A 27 -40.40 -25.39 -15.54
N GLU A 28 -41.01 -24.34 -14.99
CA GLU A 28 -41.15 -23.06 -15.67
C GLU A 28 -39.75 -22.58 -16.11
N PRO A 29 -39.60 -22.02 -17.31
CA PRO A 29 -38.33 -21.48 -17.78
C PRO A 29 -37.89 -20.37 -16.81
N SER A 30 -36.79 -20.62 -16.11
CA SER A 30 -36.13 -19.67 -15.20
C SER A 30 -35.99 -18.32 -15.89
N ALA A 31 -36.92 -17.41 -15.56
CA ALA A 31 -36.82 -16.01 -15.93
C ALA A 31 -35.47 -15.49 -15.45
N LEU A 32 -34.75 -14.78 -16.31
CA LEU A 32 -33.76 -13.81 -15.86
C LEU A 32 -34.54 -12.80 -15.01
N VAL A 33 -34.57 -13.01 -13.69
CA VAL A 33 -35.12 -12.04 -12.75
C VAL A 33 -34.21 -10.83 -12.85
N GLU A 34 -34.67 -9.79 -13.54
CA GLU A 34 -34.10 -8.46 -13.36
C GLU A 34 -34.32 -8.08 -11.90
N LEU A 35 -33.30 -8.32 -11.06
CA LEU A 35 -33.26 -7.87 -9.67
C LEU A 35 -33.65 -6.40 -9.66
N SER A 36 -34.62 -6.05 -8.82
CA SER A 36 -35.07 -4.66 -8.73
C SER A 36 -33.89 -3.79 -8.29
N GLU A 37 -33.92 -2.51 -8.64
CA GLU A 37 -32.88 -1.58 -8.20
C GLU A 37 -32.72 -1.58 -6.67
N ALA A 38 -33.80 -1.83 -5.94
CA ALA A 38 -33.77 -1.98 -4.49
C ALA A 38 -33.02 -3.24 -4.02
N ASP A 39 -33.14 -4.36 -4.74
CA ASP A 39 -32.43 -5.60 -4.41
C ASP A 39 -30.92 -5.49 -4.71
N LYS A 40 -30.55 -4.77 -5.79
CA LYS A 40 -29.16 -4.46 -6.11
C LYS A 40 -28.51 -3.58 -5.05
N ILE A 41 -29.21 -2.53 -4.62
CA ILE A 41 -28.76 -1.61 -3.55
C ILE A 41 -28.64 -2.35 -2.21
N ALA A 42 -29.58 -3.26 -1.90
CA ALA A 42 -29.51 -4.05 -0.66
C ALA A 42 -28.32 -5.02 -0.67
N ALA A 43 -28.06 -5.67 -1.80
CA ALA A 43 -26.91 -6.56 -1.96
C ALA A 43 -25.57 -5.82 -1.88
N GLU A 44 -25.49 -4.61 -2.47
CA GLU A 44 -24.31 -3.74 -2.36
C GLU A 44 -24.05 -3.33 -0.91
N ARG A 45 -25.08 -2.89 -0.18
CA ARG A 45 -24.95 -2.56 1.25
C ARG A 45 -24.53 -3.76 2.11
N GLU A 46 -25.03 -4.96 1.81
CA GLU A 46 -24.64 -6.17 2.53
C GLU A 46 -23.17 -6.54 2.23
N ALA A 47 -22.71 -6.34 1.00
CA ALA A 47 -21.31 -6.52 0.64
C ALA A 47 -20.41 -5.50 1.35
N ASP A 48 -20.78 -4.21 1.32
CA ASP A 48 -20.06 -3.14 2.01
C ASP A 48 -19.93 -3.40 3.52
N GLU A 49 -20.97 -3.94 4.14
CA GLU A 49 -20.96 -4.26 5.58
C GLU A 49 -20.06 -5.46 5.89
N LYS A 50 -20.05 -6.48 5.03
CA LYS A 50 -19.12 -7.62 5.16
C LYS A 50 -17.67 -7.16 4.99
N ASP A 51 -17.41 -6.29 4.02
CA ASP A 51 -16.08 -5.75 3.78
C ASP A 51 -15.61 -4.91 4.97
N ARG A 52 -16.50 -4.06 5.53
CA ARG A 52 -16.22 -3.30 6.75
C ARG A 52 -15.87 -4.22 7.93
N HIS A 53 -16.64 -5.27 8.14
CA HIS A 53 -16.38 -6.25 9.20
C HIS A 53 -15.04 -6.97 9.00
N ALA A 54 -14.72 -7.37 7.78
CA ALA A 54 -13.45 -8.02 7.46
C ALA A 54 -12.25 -7.11 7.77
N VAL A 55 -12.34 -5.81 7.44
CA VAL A 55 -11.31 -4.81 7.77
C VAL A 55 -11.17 -4.62 9.27
N GLU A 56 -12.28 -4.53 10.01
CA GLU A 56 -12.24 -4.41 11.47
C GLU A 56 -11.60 -5.63 12.14
N GLU A 57 -11.91 -6.84 11.67
CA GLU A 57 -11.28 -8.08 12.15
C GLU A 57 -9.78 -8.12 11.85
N GLU A 58 -9.37 -7.67 10.66
CA GLU A 58 -7.96 -7.56 10.30
C GLU A 58 -7.22 -6.57 11.20
N MET A 59 -7.80 -5.39 11.42
CA MET A 59 -7.26 -4.37 12.31
C MET A 59 -7.12 -4.86 13.75
N GLN A 60 -8.13 -5.56 14.27
CA GLN A 60 -8.08 -6.14 15.61
C GLN A 60 -7.00 -7.21 15.73
N ARG A 61 -6.85 -8.08 14.72
CA ARG A 61 -5.78 -9.08 14.68
C ARG A 61 -4.41 -8.42 14.72
N TYR A 62 -4.18 -7.40 13.91
CA TYR A 62 -2.93 -6.64 13.91
C TYR A 62 -2.67 -5.97 15.27
N ALA A 63 -3.66 -5.29 15.86
CA ALA A 63 -3.53 -4.66 17.17
C ALA A 63 -3.24 -5.67 18.30
N SER A 64 -3.73 -6.91 18.17
CA SER A 64 -3.49 -7.98 19.13
C SER A 64 -2.16 -8.72 18.94
N ALA A 65 -1.45 -8.50 17.83
CA ALA A 65 -0.20 -9.20 17.52
C ALA A 65 0.96 -8.81 18.45
N GLY A 66 0.82 -7.70 19.20
CA GLY A 66 1.83 -7.19 20.10
C GLY A 66 2.84 -6.26 19.42
N VAL A 67 3.77 -5.73 20.21
CA VAL A 67 4.83 -4.82 19.77
C VAL A 67 6.17 -5.47 20.08
N ILE A 68 7.18 -5.19 19.28
CA ILE A 68 8.56 -5.58 19.55
C ILE A 68 9.03 -4.77 20.76
N ASP A 69 9.35 -5.46 21.86
CA ASP A 69 9.72 -4.84 23.14
C ASP A 69 11.23 -4.82 23.40
N THR A 70 12.00 -5.49 22.54
CA THR A 70 13.44 -5.70 22.73
C THR A 70 14.24 -4.91 21.70
N GLU A 71 15.17 -4.08 22.19
CA GLU A 71 16.03 -3.21 21.38
C GLU A 71 16.84 -3.98 20.31
N ALA A 72 17.34 -5.18 20.66
CA ALA A 72 18.06 -6.04 19.73
C ALA A 72 17.17 -6.58 18.58
N GLU A 73 15.89 -6.79 18.83
CA GLU A 73 14.95 -7.20 17.79
C GLU A 73 14.62 -6.02 16.89
N LEU A 74 14.44 -4.82 17.47
CA LEU A 74 14.19 -3.57 16.75
C LEU A 74 15.34 -3.20 15.78
N GLU A 75 16.59 -3.28 16.24
CA GLU A 75 17.76 -3.00 15.40
C GLU A 75 17.86 -3.93 14.17
N SER A 76 17.39 -5.17 14.31
CA SER A 76 17.41 -6.16 13.23
C SER A 76 16.12 -6.22 12.42
N PHE A 77 15.12 -5.41 12.78
CA PHE A 77 13.78 -5.48 12.21
C PHE A 77 13.70 -4.79 10.86
N ASP A 78 13.35 -5.57 9.83
CA ASP A 78 13.08 -5.06 8.50
C ASP A 78 11.56 -4.93 8.31
N LEU A 79 11.07 -3.69 8.33
CA LEU A 79 9.66 -3.38 8.17
C LEU A 79 9.10 -3.83 6.82
N MET A 80 9.88 -3.72 5.74
CA MET A 80 9.43 -4.14 4.41
C MET A 80 9.28 -5.66 4.35
N LYS A 81 10.26 -6.38 4.92
CA LYS A 81 10.21 -7.84 5.01
C LYS A 81 9.10 -8.34 5.92
N TYR A 82 8.77 -7.60 6.98
CA TYR A 82 7.62 -7.89 7.84
C TYR A 82 6.32 -7.85 7.03
N TRP A 83 6.09 -6.79 6.26
CA TRP A 83 4.90 -6.66 5.43
C TRP A 83 4.85 -7.70 4.31
N GLU A 84 5.97 -8.01 3.67
CA GLU A 84 6.07 -9.10 2.68
C GLU A 84 5.69 -10.46 3.28
N THR A 85 6.15 -10.75 4.50
CA THR A 85 5.82 -12.03 5.17
C THR A 85 4.37 -12.09 5.63
N ASN A 86 3.76 -10.94 5.93
CA ASN A 86 2.41 -10.84 6.48
C ASN A 86 1.33 -10.48 5.45
N GLU A 87 1.66 -10.44 4.15
CA GLU A 87 0.71 -10.14 3.05
C GLU A 87 -0.58 -10.97 3.15
N LEU A 88 -0.46 -12.28 3.40
CA LEU A 88 -1.61 -13.17 3.49
C LEU A 88 -2.40 -13.04 4.80
N HIS A 89 -1.77 -12.52 5.86
CA HIS A 89 -2.39 -12.36 7.16
C HIS A 89 -3.17 -11.04 7.24
N TYR A 90 -2.62 -9.98 6.61
CA TYR A 90 -3.16 -8.63 6.61
C TYR A 90 -3.19 -8.04 5.20
N PRO A 91 -4.06 -8.53 4.29
CA PRO A 91 -4.07 -8.10 2.90
C PRO A 91 -4.43 -6.61 2.73
N ALA A 92 -5.39 -6.10 3.49
CA ALA A 92 -5.79 -4.70 3.37
C ALA A 92 -4.71 -3.77 3.95
N LEU A 93 -4.17 -4.09 5.12
CA LEU A 93 -3.10 -3.33 5.76
C LEU A 93 -1.79 -3.41 4.98
N TYR A 94 -1.50 -4.53 4.32
CA TYR A 94 -0.34 -4.68 3.45
C TYR A 94 -0.38 -3.70 2.29
N HIS A 95 -1.53 -3.57 1.61
CA HIS A 95 -1.68 -2.60 0.53
C HIS A 95 -1.52 -1.15 1.04
N ILE A 96 -2.13 -0.84 2.18
CA ILE A 96 -1.98 0.48 2.81
C ILE A 96 -0.52 0.74 3.20
N ALA A 97 0.16 -0.25 3.75
CA ALA A 97 1.57 -0.14 4.11
C ALA A 97 2.42 0.11 2.86
N LEU A 98 2.22 -0.62 1.77
CA LEU A 98 2.96 -0.38 0.52
C LEU A 98 2.68 0.98 -0.12
N ASP A 99 1.53 1.59 0.15
CA ASP A 99 1.23 2.94 -0.33
C ASP A 99 1.83 4.02 0.57
N ILE A 100 1.77 3.85 1.89
CA ILE A 100 2.18 4.85 2.88
C ILE A 100 3.68 4.81 3.12
N LEU A 101 4.24 3.62 3.27
CA LEU A 101 5.65 3.45 3.60
C LEU A 101 6.52 4.19 2.58
N PRO A 102 6.46 3.95 1.26
CA PRO A 102 7.35 4.63 0.31
C PRO A 102 7.20 6.16 0.25
N VAL A 103 6.18 6.74 0.89
CA VAL A 103 6.02 8.20 0.99
C VAL A 103 7.15 8.77 1.83
N GLN A 104 7.96 9.60 1.20
CA GLN A 104 9.03 10.28 1.89
C GLN A 104 8.47 11.28 2.91
N ALA A 105 8.90 11.17 4.16
CA ALA A 105 8.59 12.17 5.20
C ALA A 105 9.26 13.53 4.96
N SER A 106 10.27 13.60 4.08
CA SER A 106 11.13 14.77 3.89
C SER A 106 11.57 14.98 2.44
N SER A 107 11.77 16.24 2.06
CA SER A 107 12.37 16.64 0.78
C SER A 107 13.90 16.48 0.74
N VAL A 108 14.55 16.12 1.85
CA VAL A 108 16.02 16.01 1.91
C VAL A 108 16.62 15.10 0.82
N PRO A 109 16.02 13.93 0.49
CA PRO A 109 16.60 13.07 -0.53
C PRO A 109 16.44 13.66 -1.94
N CYS A 110 15.35 14.37 -2.25
CA CYS A 110 15.23 15.06 -3.53
C CYS A 110 16.18 16.27 -3.59
N GLU A 111 16.38 17.03 -2.50
CA GLU A 111 17.40 18.08 -2.41
C GLU A 111 18.83 17.54 -2.60
N ARG A 112 19.13 16.35 -2.07
CA ARG A 112 20.41 15.67 -2.29
C ARG A 112 20.61 15.35 -3.77
N VAL A 113 19.59 14.81 -4.44
CA VAL A 113 19.62 14.54 -5.88
C VAL A 113 19.84 15.84 -6.67
N PHE A 114 19.08 16.90 -6.39
CA PHE A 114 19.22 18.19 -7.05
C PHE A 114 20.58 18.86 -6.79
N SER A 115 21.09 18.81 -5.56
CA SER A 115 22.42 19.32 -5.22
C SER A 115 23.52 18.55 -5.98
N SER A 116 23.40 17.22 -6.05
CA SER A 116 24.33 16.38 -6.81
C SER A 116 24.23 16.58 -8.33
N SER A 117 23.07 17.06 -8.81
CA SER A 117 22.82 17.36 -10.22
C SER A 117 23.52 18.64 -10.66
N LYS A 118 23.73 19.61 -9.76
CA LYS A 118 24.52 20.82 -10.02
C LYS A 118 25.93 20.53 -10.54
N GLU A 119 26.54 19.43 -10.13
CA GLU A 119 27.84 18.98 -10.65
C GLU A 119 27.76 18.52 -12.12
N THR A 120 26.63 17.93 -12.51
CA THR A 120 26.34 17.47 -13.88
C THR A 120 26.04 18.66 -14.81
N ASP A 121 25.46 19.72 -14.26
CA ASP A 121 25.08 20.98 -14.94
C ASP A 121 25.98 22.17 -14.51
N THR A 122 27.30 21.94 -14.40
CA THR A 122 28.25 23.05 -14.11
C THR A 122 28.43 23.95 -15.33
N LEU A 123 28.90 25.19 -15.11
CA LEU A 123 29.18 26.25 -16.11
C LEU A 123 30.00 25.82 -17.36
N ARG A 124 30.66 24.65 -17.33
CA ARG A 124 31.42 24.09 -18.46
C ARG A 124 30.62 23.14 -19.37
N ARG A 125 29.41 22.71 -18.97
CA ARG A 125 28.49 21.81 -19.70
C ARG A 125 27.05 22.34 -19.75
N SER A 126 26.89 23.66 -19.70
CA SER A 126 25.63 24.41 -19.53
C SER A 126 24.67 24.41 -20.73
N ALA A 127 24.63 23.33 -21.52
CA ALA A 127 23.76 23.21 -22.69
C ALA A 127 23.17 21.80 -22.85
N LEU A 128 23.11 21.02 -21.76
CA LEU A 128 22.41 19.75 -21.77
C LEU A 128 20.91 20.01 -21.76
N ASP A 129 20.19 19.31 -22.64
CA ASP A 129 18.73 19.32 -22.63
C ASP A 129 18.23 18.76 -21.29
N PRO A 130 17.15 19.32 -20.69
CA PRO A 130 16.59 18.82 -19.43
C PRO A 130 16.33 17.31 -19.43
N THR A 131 15.89 16.75 -20.56
CA THR A 131 15.68 15.31 -20.73
C THR A 131 16.98 14.51 -20.60
N THR A 132 18.09 15.09 -21.08
CA THR A 132 19.42 14.46 -20.98
C THR A 132 19.92 14.50 -19.53
N VAL A 133 19.67 15.59 -18.81
CA VAL A 133 20.01 15.72 -17.38
C VAL A 133 19.22 14.70 -16.56
N GLU A 134 17.92 14.54 -16.83
CA GLU A 134 17.06 13.56 -16.18
C GLU A 134 17.59 12.13 -16.38
N MET A 135 17.83 11.72 -17.63
CA MET A 135 18.39 10.40 -17.95
C MET A 135 19.74 10.18 -17.27
N LEU A 136 20.59 11.21 -17.22
CA LEU A 136 21.89 11.13 -16.52
C LEU A 136 21.72 10.97 -15.01
N GLN A 137 20.76 11.64 -14.37
CA GLN A 137 20.51 11.44 -12.94
C GLN A 137 19.96 10.03 -12.68
N ILE A 138 19.02 9.53 -13.49
CA ILE A 138 18.48 8.16 -13.37
C ILE A 138 19.60 7.13 -13.54
N LEU A 139 20.45 7.28 -14.57
CA LEU A 139 21.56 6.37 -14.82
C LEU A 139 22.62 6.42 -13.71
N LYS A 140 22.99 7.62 -13.26
CA LYS A 140 23.93 7.83 -12.15
C LYS A 140 23.42 7.16 -10.88
N PHE A 141 22.13 7.27 -10.62
CA PHE A 141 21.48 6.67 -9.46
C PHE A 141 21.45 5.14 -9.58
N SER A 142 20.99 4.62 -10.71
CA SER A 142 20.92 3.18 -10.98
C SER A 142 22.29 2.50 -10.93
N LEU A 143 23.35 3.14 -11.41
CA LEU A 143 24.69 2.57 -11.45
C LEU A 143 25.41 2.62 -10.09
N LYS A 144 25.09 3.60 -9.25
CA LYS A 144 25.77 3.76 -7.96
C LYS A 144 25.25 2.83 -6.88
N GLU A 145 24.09 2.19 -7.08
CA GLU A 145 23.35 1.51 -6.01
C GLU A 145 23.26 2.35 -4.73
N ASP A 146 23.36 3.69 -4.86
CA ASP A 146 23.14 4.61 -3.75
C ASP A 146 21.67 4.44 -3.42
N ARG A 147 21.35 3.52 -2.51
CA ARG A 147 19.98 3.38 -2.02
C ARG A 147 19.65 4.73 -1.44
N LEU A 148 18.68 5.43 -2.04
CA LEU A 148 17.95 6.43 -1.29
C LEU A 148 17.33 5.62 -0.16
N ASP A 149 17.98 5.65 0.99
CA ASP A 149 17.44 4.99 2.16
C ASP A 149 16.32 5.89 2.64
N PHE A 150 15.13 5.58 2.15
CA PHE A 150 13.91 6.26 2.54
C PHE A 150 13.33 5.65 3.82
N THR A 151 13.79 4.46 4.20
CA THR A 151 13.30 3.64 5.32
C THR A 151 14.07 3.86 6.62
N ASP A 152 15.27 4.44 6.53
CA ASP A 152 16.08 4.84 7.69
C ASP A 152 15.31 5.83 8.57
N GLY A 153 15.16 5.51 9.86
CA GLY A 153 14.44 6.34 10.84
C GLY A 153 12.91 6.22 10.85
N TRP A 154 12.31 5.21 10.22
CA TRP A 154 10.87 4.96 10.35
C TRP A 154 10.46 4.19 11.60
N LEU A 155 11.41 3.47 12.19
CA LEU A 155 11.20 2.84 13.49
C LEU A 155 11.28 3.94 14.54
N ALA A 156 10.13 4.31 15.08
CA ALA A 156 10.05 5.28 16.16
C ALA A 156 10.76 4.71 17.40
N ASN A 157 11.75 5.43 17.90
CA ASN A 157 12.38 5.12 19.17
C ASN A 157 11.60 5.75 20.32
N GLU A 158 11.83 5.28 21.55
CA GLU A 158 11.19 5.86 22.74
C GLU A 158 11.52 7.36 22.90
N GLU A 159 12.69 7.80 22.40
CA GLU A 159 13.12 9.19 22.36
C GLU A 159 12.31 10.05 21.36
N ASP A 160 11.83 9.48 20.25
CA ASP A 160 11.02 10.19 19.23
C ASP A 160 9.57 10.40 19.70
N LEU A 161 9.14 9.66 20.73
CA LEU A 161 7.82 9.74 21.36
C LEU A 161 7.78 10.76 22.50
N ILE A 162 8.88 11.46 22.80
CA ILE A 162 8.93 12.52 23.80
C ILE A 162 8.11 13.71 23.27
N ASP A 163 6.94 13.90 23.86
CA ASP A 163 6.06 15.03 23.63
C ASP A 163 6.76 16.29 24.18
N ILE A 164 7.62 16.94 23.39
CA ILE A 164 8.30 18.16 23.82
C ILE A 164 7.23 19.23 24.00
N LYS A 165 6.73 19.39 25.23
CA LYS A 165 5.78 20.43 25.64
C LYS A 165 6.47 21.79 25.68
N VAL A 166 6.98 22.23 24.53
CA VAL A 166 7.51 23.57 24.40
C VAL A 166 6.32 24.52 24.26
N SER A 167 6.06 25.28 25.32
CA SER A 167 5.06 26.35 25.26
C SER A 167 5.52 27.41 24.25
N ARG A 168 4.66 27.69 23.27
CA ARG A 168 4.91 28.68 22.20
C ARG A 168 5.28 30.06 22.76
N ASP A 169 4.72 30.43 23.91
CA ASP A 169 4.98 31.70 24.59
C ASP A 169 6.42 31.80 25.14
N GLU A 170 7.00 30.68 25.58
CA GLU A 170 8.38 30.64 26.10
C GLU A 170 9.38 30.79 24.95
N VAL A 171 9.10 30.17 23.79
CA VAL A 171 9.90 30.29 22.56
C VAL A 171 9.87 31.72 22.03
N ASP A 172 8.70 32.34 21.95
CA ASP A 172 8.54 33.71 21.47
C ASP A 172 9.25 34.72 22.38
N LYS A 173 9.27 34.46 23.69
CA LYS A 173 10.00 35.29 24.66
C LYS A 173 11.52 35.19 24.48
N LEU A 174 12.04 33.97 24.32
CA LEU A 174 13.48 33.74 24.11
C LEU A 174 13.97 34.27 22.75
N LEU A 175 13.16 34.14 21.70
CA LEU A 175 13.44 34.74 20.39
C LEU A 175 13.50 36.27 20.44
N ARG A 176 12.59 36.91 21.20
CA ARG A 176 12.62 38.37 21.40
C ARG A 176 13.82 38.83 22.23
N GLN A 177 14.33 37.97 23.11
CA GLN A 177 15.51 38.25 23.93
C GLN A 177 16.83 37.93 23.22
N GLY A 178 16.78 37.24 22.07
CA GLY A 178 17.96 36.80 21.34
C GLY A 178 18.76 35.72 22.06
N ASP A 179 18.15 35.02 23.02
CA ASP A 179 18.80 34.00 23.84
C ASP A 179 18.74 32.64 23.12
N VAL A 180 19.73 32.43 22.26
CA VAL A 180 19.89 31.19 21.49
C VAL A 180 20.24 30.01 22.42
N ASP A 181 20.93 30.26 23.52
CA ASP A 181 21.37 29.23 24.47
C ASP A 181 20.19 28.67 25.28
N GLY A 182 19.23 29.54 25.62
CA GLY A 182 17.96 29.15 26.23
C GLY A 182 17.05 28.36 25.27
N LEU A 183 17.08 28.66 23.97
CA LEU A 183 16.34 27.91 22.95
C LEU A 183 16.90 26.51 22.74
N VAL A 184 18.23 26.35 22.73
CA VAL A 184 18.88 25.04 22.61
C VAL A 184 18.57 24.17 23.83
N LYS A 185 18.58 24.74 25.03
CA LYS A 185 18.22 24.02 26.28
C LYS A 185 16.76 23.54 26.33
N LEU A 186 15.86 24.12 25.54
CA LEU A 186 14.48 23.64 25.42
C LEU A 186 14.34 22.41 24.50
N LEU A 187 15.36 22.14 23.68
CA LEU A 187 15.40 21.00 22.75
C LEU A 187 16.20 19.81 23.33
N ASP A 188 17.04 20.05 24.35
CA ASP A 188 17.89 19.03 24.99
C ASP A 188 17.18 18.27 26.15
N TYR A 189 15.84 18.21 26.16
CA TYR A 189 15.05 17.55 27.22
C TYR A 189 14.31 16.31 26.75
#